data_AF-A0AA88LGV8-F1
#
_entry.id   AF-A0AA88LGV8-F1
#
_cell.length_a   1.000
_cell.length_b   1.000
_cell.length_c   1.000
_cell.angle_alpha   90.00
_cell.angle_beta   90.00
_cell.angle_gamma   90.00
#
_symmetry.space_group_name_H-M   'P 1'
#
loop_
_entity.id
_entity.type
_entity.pdbx_description
1 polymer ?
#
loop_
_entity_poly.entity_id
_entity_poly.type
_entity_poly.pdbx_seq_one_letter_code
_entity_poly.pdbx_strand_id
1 'polypeptide(L)'
;MKRPESKGDGRVVQYSLKGLQILVVTILVVTTTSYYEHHYLSVSSFVAIVLCIVTLSVHLSYYFETDQNRPDMSEIGQFALCIETLLLVYTVFPLPLYLCAIIGVCYSTFFELLAYSFNPSEDSLTLVSRVLVHMCVHTIGGHILVMTQVRMRGTFMKVGQLLMV
;
A
#
# COMPACT_ATOMS: atom_id res chain seq x y z
N MET A 1 -40.07 -18.53 1.46
CA MET A 1 -39.51 -17.77 2.61
C MET A 1 -38.35 -16.94 2.09
N LYS A 2 -38.60 -15.67 1.77
CA LYS A 2 -37.66 -14.76 1.08
C LYS A 2 -36.82 -14.07 2.16
N ARG A 3 -35.52 -14.38 2.25
CA ARG A 3 -34.62 -13.70 3.21
C ARG A 3 -34.59 -12.20 2.89
N PRO A 4 -34.70 -11.31 3.88
CA PRO A 4 -34.53 -9.89 3.65
C PRO A 4 -33.07 -9.62 3.28
N GLU A 5 -32.85 -9.05 2.09
CA GLU A 5 -31.53 -8.59 1.65
C GLU A 5 -31.06 -7.43 2.54
N SER A 6 -29.87 -7.58 3.11
CA SER A 6 -29.18 -6.55 3.90
C SER A 6 -28.82 -5.37 2.99
N LYS A 7 -29.73 -4.38 2.88
CA LYS A 7 -29.50 -3.12 2.16
C LYS A 7 -28.53 -2.16 2.88
N GLY A 8 -27.93 -2.57 4.00
CA GLY A 8 -27.03 -1.75 4.82
C GLY A 8 -25.58 -1.77 4.33
N ASP A 9 -25.12 -2.93 3.89
CA ASP A 9 -23.70 -3.21 3.69
C ASP A 9 -23.10 -2.63 2.40
N GLY A 10 -23.80 -2.77 1.27
CA GLY A 10 -23.31 -2.24 0.00
C GLY A 10 -23.13 -0.72 -0.01
N ARG A 11 -23.77 0.02 0.90
CA ARG A 11 -23.67 1.49 0.96
C ARG A 11 -22.35 1.95 1.57
N VAL A 12 -21.85 1.30 2.63
CA VAL A 12 -20.60 1.71 3.27
C VAL A 12 -19.40 1.48 2.34
N VAL A 13 -19.38 0.35 1.62
CA VAL A 13 -18.34 0.05 0.62
C VAL A 13 -18.38 1.07 -0.53
N GLN A 14 -19.57 1.44 -0.99
CA GLN A 14 -19.74 2.47 -2.03
C GLN A 14 -19.25 3.86 -1.58
N TYR A 15 -19.48 4.25 -0.32
CA TYR A 15 -18.96 5.52 0.21
C TYR A 15 -17.44 5.51 0.35
N SER A 16 -16.85 4.41 0.80
CA SER A 16 -15.39 4.25 0.86
C SER A 16 -14.74 4.32 -0.53
N LEU A 17 -15.34 3.66 -1.53
CA LEU A 17 -14.84 3.69 -2.91
C LEU A 17 -14.92 5.11 -3.51
N LYS A 18 -16.04 5.81 -3.31
CA LYS A 18 -16.18 7.21 -3.75
C LYS A 18 -15.21 8.15 -3.02
N GLY A 19 -15.00 7.93 -1.72
CA GLY A 19 -14.01 8.66 -0.93
C GLY A 19 -12.60 8.48 -1.48
N LEU A 20 -12.21 7.24 -1.81
CA LEU A 20 -10.93 6.93 -2.44
C LEU A 20 -10.78 7.62 -3.80
N GLN A 21 -11.81 7.60 -4.65
CA GLN A 21 -11.78 8.29 -5.94
C GLN A 21 -11.59 9.80 -5.79
N ILE A 22 -12.30 10.43 -4.84
CA ILE A 22 -12.16 11.87 -4.55
C ILE A 22 -10.75 12.18 -4.02
N LEU A 23 -10.22 11.33 -3.14
CA LEU A 23 -8.86 11.46 -2.61
C LEU A 23 -7.82 11.40 -3.73
N VAL A 24 -7.93 10.43 -4.65
CA VAL A 24 -7.01 10.28 -5.79
C VAL A 24 -7.05 11.52 -6.69
N VAL A 25 -8.25 12.03 -7.01
CA VAL A 25 -8.38 13.25 -7.82
C VAL A 25 -7.79 14.46 -7.10
N THR A 26 -7.98 14.55 -5.79
CA THR A 26 -7.41 15.63 -4.98
C THR A 26 -5.89 15.57 -4.95
N ILE A 27 -5.30 14.39 -4.78
CA ILE A 27 -3.84 14.19 -4.85
C ILE A 27 -3.32 14.57 -6.23
N LEU A 28 -4.03 14.21 -7.30
CA LEU A 28 -3.64 14.55 -8.67
C LEU A 28 -3.62 16.08 -8.89
N VAL A 29 -4.62 16.81 -8.38
CA VAL A 29 -4.69 18.28 -8.45
C VAL A 29 -3.64 18.93 -7.54
N VAL A 30 -3.40 18.39 -6.35
CA VAL A 30 -2.34 18.88 -5.45
C VAL A 30 -0.96 18.68 -6.07
N THR A 31 -0.75 17.59 -6.80
CA THR A 31 0.53 17.29 -7.48
C THR A 31 0.87 18.33 -8.55
N THR A 32 -0.13 18.95 -9.19
CA THR A 32 0.10 20.02 -10.17
C THR A 32 0.29 21.41 -9.55
N THR A 33 0.12 21.55 -8.23
CA THR A 33 0.17 22.84 -7.54
C THR A 33 1.59 23.15 -7.05
N SER A 34 2.03 24.42 -7.14
CA SER A 34 3.36 24.88 -6.68
C SER A 34 3.66 24.61 -5.19
N TYR A 35 2.64 24.34 -4.38
CA TYR A 35 2.79 23.94 -2.98
C TYR A 35 3.55 22.61 -2.83
N TYR A 36 3.36 21.67 -3.76
CA TYR A 36 4.04 20.38 -3.75
C TYR A 36 5.55 20.53 -3.93
N GLU A 37 6.00 21.51 -4.72
CA GLU A 37 7.42 21.73 -5.03
C GLU A 37 8.26 21.95 -3.77
N HIS A 38 7.74 22.69 -2.78
CA HIS A 38 8.47 22.98 -1.55
C HIS A 38 8.36 21.88 -0.49
N HIS A 39 7.26 21.11 -0.47
CA HIS A 39 6.97 20.12 0.58
C HIS A 39 6.77 18.68 0.05
N TYR A 40 7.39 18.32 -1.07
CA TYR A 40 7.15 17.03 -1.74
C TYR A 40 7.39 15.82 -0.83
N LEU A 41 8.42 15.85 0.04
CA LEU A 41 8.71 14.75 0.98
C LEU A 41 7.59 14.57 2.01
N SER A 42 7.14 15.67 2.61
CA SER A 42 6.09 15.62 3.64
C SER A 42 4.77 15.16 3.02
N VAL A 43 4.38 15.71 1.87
CA VAL A 43 3.13 15.36 1.19
C VAL A 43 3.15 13.90 0.72
N SER A 44 4.25 13.45 0.10
CA SER A 44 4.36 12.06 -0.36
C SER A 44 4.34 11.06 0.79
N SER A 45 5.01 11.37 1.91
CA SER A 45 5.00 10.51 3.10
C SER A 45 3.60 10.43 3.72
N PHE A 46 2.88 11.56 3.76
CA PHE A 46 1.50 11.60 4.25
C PHE A 46 0.57 10.74 3.38
N VAL A 47 0.66 10.86 2.05
CA VAL A 47 -0.15 10.07 1.13
C VAL A 47 0.15 8.57 1.27
N ALA A 48 1.42 8.19 1.37
CA ALA A 48 1.80 6.79 1.58
C ALA A 48 1.24 6.22 2.90
N ILE A 49 1.31 7.00 4.00
CA ILE A 49 0.73 6.61 5.29
C ILE A 49 -0.79 6.48 5.21
N VAL A 50 -1.48 7.43 4.55
CA VAL A 50 -2.93 7.36 4.36
C VAL A 50 -3.32 6.11 3.58
N LEU A 51 -2.59 5.76 2.51
CA LEU A 51 -2.84 4.52 1.77
C LEU A 51 -2.63 3.28 2.64
N CYS A 52 -1.54 3.21 3.41
CA CYS A 52 -1.30 2.11 4.35
C CYS A 52 -2.44 1.98 5.38
N ILE A 53 -2.93 3.10 5.93
CA ILE A 53 -4.04 3.13 6.89
C ILE A 53 -5.34 2.65 6.24
N VAL A 54 -5.63 3.09 5.01
CA VAL A 54 -6.82 2.66 4.27
C VAL A 54 -6.77 1.17 3.97
N THR A 55 -5.62 0.64 3.55
CA THR A 55 -5.50 -0.81 3.31
C THR A 55 -5.59 -1.61 4.62
N LEU A 56 -4.99 -1.13 5.71
CA LEU A 56 -5.10 -1.77 7.04
C LEU A 56 -6.53 -1.73 7.57
N SER A 57 -7.28 -0.64 7.34
CA SER A 57 -8.68 -0.56 7.79
C SER A 57 -9.58 -1.53 7.03
N VAL A 58 -9.37 -1.71 5.72
CA VAL A 58 -10.06 -2.75 4.93
C VAL A 58 -9.73 -4.14 5.45
N HIS A 59 -8.46 -4.41 5.76
CA HIS A 59 -8.03 -5.68 6.33
C HIS A 59 -8.64 -5.95 7.71
N LEU A 60 -8.74 -4.92 8.56
CA LEU A 60 -9.41 -5.01 9.87
C LEU A 60 -10.92 -5.24 9.72
N SER A 61 -11.58 -4.55 8.78
CA SER A 61 -13.00 -4.74 8.48
C SER A 61 -13.30 -6.18 8.02
N TYR A 62 -12.39 -6.80 7.27
CA TYR A 62 -12.51 -8.20 6.87
C TYR A 62 -12.57 -9.16 8.07
N TYR A 63 -11.79 -8.92 9.13
CA TYR A 63 -11.85 -9.73 10.35
C TYR A 63 -13.05 -9.41 11.25
N PHE A 64 -13.54 -8.17 11.23
CA PHE A 64 -14.62 -7.72 12.11
C PHE A 64 -16.03 -8.08 11.62
N GLU A 65 -16.22 -8.24 10.30
CA GLU A 65 -17.51 -8.61 9.72
C GLU A 65 -17.89 -10.08 10.05
N THR A 66 -19.07 -10.26 10.64
CA THR A 66 -19.64 -11.56 11.04
C THR A 66 -20.22 -12.28 9.83
N ASP A 67 -20.15 -13.62 9.82
CA ASP A 67 -20.43 -14.59 8.72
C ASP A 67 -21.60 -14.31 7.75
N GLN A 68 -22.58 -13.48 8.10
CA GLN A 68 -23.72 -13.19 7.22
C GLN A 68 -23.47 -12.04 6.22
N ASN A 69 -22.39 -11.27 6.41
CA ASN A 69 -22.12 -10.06 5.63
C ASN A 69 -20.62 -9.88 5.30
N ARG A 70 -19.84 -10.95 5.46
CA ARG A 70 -18.43 -10.98 5.02
C ARG A 70 -18.36 -10.71 3.52
N PRO A 71 -17.53 -9.76 3.07
CA PRO A 71 -17.26 -9.62 1.65
C PRO A 71 -16.64 -10.92 1.13
N ASP A 72 -17.00 -11.33 -0.09
CA ASP A 72 -16.44 -12.50 -0.81
C ASP A 72 -14.96 -12.28 -1.23
N MET A 73 -14.14 -11.73 -0.33
CA MET A 73 -12.71 -11.62 -0.51
C MET A 73 -12.03 -12.90 -0.06
N SER A 74 -11.44 -13.60 -1.03
CA SER A 74 -10.55 -14.72 -0.78
C SER A 74 -9.30 -14.28 -0.01
N GLU A 75 -8.71 -15.19 0.76
CA GLU A 75 -7.42 -15.01 1.44
C GLU A 75 -6.31 -14.57 0.48
N ILE A 76 -6.33 -15.09 -0.75
CA ILE A 76 -5.41 -14.68 -1.83
C ILE A 76 -5.60 -13.20 -2.19
N GLY A 77 -6.83 -12.67 -2.11
CA GLY A 77 -7.14 -11.28 -2.37
C GLY A 77 -6.57 -10.33 -1.31
N GLN A 78 -6.65 -10.71 -0.03
CA GLN A 78 -6.04 -9.95 1.06
C GLN A 78 -4.51 -9.87 0.90
N PHE A 79 -3.93 -11.00 0.50
CA PHE A 79 -2.51 -11.10 0.24
C PHE A 79 -2.05 -10.27 -0.98
N ALA A 80 -2.82 -10.31 -2.07
CA ALA A 80 -2.57 -9.52 -3.26
C ALA A 80 -2.65 -8.00 -2.98
N LEU A 81 -3.65 -7.55 -2.22
CA LEU A 81 -3.77 -6.15 -1.80
C LEU A 81 -2.57 -5.68 -0.98
N CYS A 82 -2.03 -6.54 -0.12
CA CYS A 82 -0.83 -6.25 0.65
C CYS A 82 0.40 -6.05 -0.25
N ILE A 83 0.64 -6.98 -1.17
CA ILE A 83 1.75 -6.88 -2.14
C ILE A 83 1.59 -5.65 -3.02
N GLU A 84 0.38 -5.40 -3.55
CA GLU A 84 0.08 -4.23 -4.36
C GLU A 84 0.40 -2.94 -3.60
N THR A 85 -0.06 -2.83 -2.35
CA THR A 85 0.21 -1.66 -1.50
C THR A 85 1.71 -1.46 -1.29
N LEU A 86 2.45 -2.53 -0.97
CA LEU A 86 3.91 -2.45 -0.80
C LEU A 86 4.59 -2.02 -2.10
N LEU A 87 4.25 -2.62 -3.24
CA LEU A 87 4.82 -2.24 -4.53
C LEU A 87 4.50 -0.79 -4.90
N LEU A 88 3.29 -0.30 -4.63
CA LEU A 88 2.94 1.10 -4.82
C LEU A 88 3.82 2.01 -3.96
N VAL A 89 4.02 1.66 -2.69
CA VAL A 89 4.90 2.40 -1.77
C VAL A 89 6.34 2.45 -2.30
N TYR A 90 6.87 1.32 -2.77
CA TYR A 90 8.24 1.20 -3.29
C TYR A 90 8.47 1.77 -4.69
N THR A 91 7.44 1.92 -5.52
CA THR A 91 7.66 2.25 -6.95
C THR A 91 7.02 3.55 -7.39
N VAL A 92 5.88 3.95 -6.82
CA VAL A 92 5.11 5.10 -7.30
C VAL A 92 5.44 6.37 -6.52
N PHE A 93 5.65 6.28 -5.21
CA PHE A 93 5.94 7.48 -4.42
C PHE A 93 7.42 7.89 -4.56
N PRO A 94 7.70 9.17 -4.82
CA PRO A 94 9.07 9.69 -4.97
C PRO A 94 9.73 9.91 -3.60
N LEU A 95 9.73 8.88 -2.74
CA LEU A 95 10.32 8.90 -1.41
C LEU A 95 11.77 8.42 -1.46
N PRO A 96 12.67 8.98 -0.64
CA PRO A 96 14.00 8.42 -0.46
C PRO A 96 13.91 7.01 0.14
N LEU A 97 14.89 6.18 -0.19
CA LEU A 97 14.90 4.73 0.12
C LEU A 97 14.61 4.44 1.59
N TYR A 98 15.15 5.25 2.52
CA TYR A 98 14.98 5.04 3.96
C TYR A 98 13.53 5.24 4.42
N LEU A 99 12.81 6.27 3.95
CA LEU A 99 11.42 6.51 4.35
C LEU A 99 10.51 5.41 3.81
N CYS A 100 10.71 5.04 2.56
CA CYS A 100 9.96 3.96 1.94
C CYS A 100 10.14 2.63 2.69
N ALA A 101 11.40 2.30 3.05
CA ALA A 101 11.70 1.11 3.82
C ALA A 101 11.03 1.13 5.21
N ILE A 102 11.11 2.25 5.93
CA ILE A 102 10.48 2.39 7.26
C ILE A 102 8.97 2.23 7.15
N ILE A 103 8.31 2.96 6.25
CA ILE A 103 6.84 2.90 6.08
C ILE A 103 6.42 1.48 5.68
N GLY A 104 7.11 0.86 4.73
CA GLY A 104 6.81 -0.49 4.27
C GLY A 104 6.99 -1.56 5.35
N VAL A 105 8.09 -1.51 6.11
CA VAL A 105 8.33 -2.45 7.21
C VAL A 105 7.27 -2.25 8.30
N CYS A 106 7.01 -1.01 8.71
CA CYS A 106 5.94 -0.71 9.68
C CYS A 106 4.61 -1.29 9.21
N TYR A 107 4.19 -1.02 7.97
CA TYR A 107 2.96 -1.57 7.41
C TYR A 107 2.92 -3.11 7.46
N SER A 108 3.99 -3.79 7.02
CA SER A 108 4.06 -5.26 7.06
C SER A 108 3.97 -5.83 8.48
N THR A 109 4.60 -5.17 9.46
CA THR A 109 4.54 -5.61 10.87
C THR A 109 3.15 -5.45 11.46
N PHE A 110 2.44 -4.36 11.15
CA PHE A 110 1.06 -4.17 11.59
C PHE A 110 0.11 -5.18 10.93
N PHE A 111 0.31 -5.46 9.64
CA PHE A 111 -0.48 -6.44 8.91
C PHE A 111 -0.37 -7.84 9.53
N GLU A 112 0.86 -8.30 9.80
CA GLU A 112 1.09 -9.61 10.43
C GLU A 112 0.61 -9.64 11.89
N LEU A 113 0.78 -8.56 12.66
CA LEU A 113 0.29 -8.47 14.04
C LEU A 113 -1.23 -8.59 14.11
N LEU A 114 -1.95 -7.93 13.20
CA LEU A 114 -3.40 -8.05 13.09
C LEU A 114 -3.79 -9.49 12.78
N ALA A 115 -3.19 -10.10 11.76
CA ALA A 115 -3.51 -11.46 11.38
C ALA A 115 -3.25 -12.49 12.50
N TYR A 116 -2.15 -12.36 13.21
CA TYR A 116 -1.84 -13.20 14.37
C TYR A 116 -2.85 -13.01 15.52
N SER A 117 -3.32 -11.78 15.73
CA SER A 117 -4.29 -11.47 16.79
C SER A 117 -5.66 -12.10 16.54
N PHE A 118 -6.07 -12.23 15.27
CA PHE A 118 -7.38 -12.80 14.90
C PHE A 118 -7.34 -14.30 14.64
N ASN A 119 -6.21 -14.85 14.17
CA ASN A 119 -6.03 -16.29 13.95
C ASN A 119 -4.73 -16.79 14.61
N PRO A 120 -4.71 -16.96 15.95
CA PRO A 120 -3.51 -17.40 16.66
C PRO A 120 -3.20 -18.89 16.44
N SER A 121 -4.14 -19.67 15.90
CA SER A 121 -4.02 -21.11 15.66
C SER A 121 -3.69 -21.48 14.21
N GLU A 122 -3.19 -20.51 13.43
CA GLU A 122 -2.72 -20.76 12.07
C GLU A 122 -1.59 -21.79 12.03
N ASP A 123 -1.55 -22.58 10.95
CA ASP A 123 -0.51 -23.58 10.77
C ASP A 123 0.87 -22.90 10.64
N SER A 124 1.91 -23.54 11.18
CA SER A 124 3.26 -22.98 11.14
C SER A 124 3.75 -22.79 9.70
N LEU A 125 3.30 -23.64 8.77
CA LEU A 125 3.61 -23.54 7.35
C LEU A 125 2.99 -22.30 6.69
N THR A 126 1.75 -21.93 7.04
CA THR A 126 1.09 -20.75 6.47
C THR A 126 1.77 -19.48 6.97
N LEU A 127 2.11 -19.41 8.25
CA LEU A 127 2.87 -18.30 8.84
C LEU A 127 4.24 -18.12 8.17
N VAL A 128 5.02 -19.21 8.03
CA VAL A 128 6.34 -19.15 7.38
C VAL A 128 6.22 -18.68 5.94
N SER A 129 5.22 -19.18 5.20
CA SER A 129 4.99 -18.77 3.81
C SER A 129 4.69 -17.27 3.68
N ARG A 130 3.88 -16.71 4.59
CA ARG A 130 3.55 -15.28 4.60
C ARG A 130 4.77 -14.42 4.88
N VAL A 131 5.51 -14.76 5.94
CA VAL A 131 6.74 -14.04 6.31
C VAL A 131 7.76 -14.10 5.18
N LEU A 132 7.93 -15.26 4.54
CA LEU A 132 8.84 -15.41 3.41
C LEU A 132 8.48 -14.47 2.26
N VAL A 133 7.20 -14.38 1.90
CA VAL A 133 6.80 -13.51 0.79
C VAL A 133 6.88 -12.03 1.17
N HIS A 134 6.62 -11.64 2.42
CA HIS A 134 6.89 -10.29 2.92
C HIS A 134 8.38 -9.92 2.76
N MET A 135 9.29 -10.83 3.13
CA MET A 135 10.72 -10.63 2.90
C MET A 135 11.04 -10.51 1.40
N CYS A 136 10.46 -11.38 0.56
CA CYS A 136 10.63 -11.32 -0.89
C CYS A 136 10.18 -9.97 -1.47
N VAL A 137 8.99 -9.46 -1.13
CA VAL A 137 8.51 -8.19 -1.68
C VAL A 137 9.36 -7.00 -1.22
N HIS A 138 9.87 -7.01 0.02
CA HIS A 138 10.81 -5.98 0.48
C HIS A 138 12.14 -6.02 -0.27
N THR A 139 12.69 -7.21 -0.53
CA THR A 139 13.91 -7.35 -1.34
C THR A 139 13.71 -6.89 -2.78
N ILE A 140 12.59 -7.26 -3.40
CA ILE A 140 12.25 -6.87 -4.78
C ILE A 140 12.02 -5.36 -4.85
N GLY A 141 11.23 -4.78 -3.95
CA GLY A 141 10.96 -3.35 -3.89
C GLY A 141 12.23 -2.53 -3.66
N GLY A 142 13.07 -2.96 -2.72
CA GLY A 142 14.38 -2.35 -2.49
C GLY A 142 15.30 -2.43 -3.70
N HIS A 143 15.36 -3.58 -4.36
CA HIS A 143 16.14 -3.75 -5.58
C HIS A 143 15.67 -2.81 -6.71
N ILE A 144 14.34 -2.70 -6.91
CA ILE A 144 13.77 -1.77 -7.91
C ILE A 144 14.18 -0.33 -7.59
N LEU A 145 14.04 0.13 -6.34
CA LEU A 145 14.44 1.48 -5.92
C LEU A 145 15.93 1.75 -6.15
N VAL A 146 16.80 0.80 -5.82
CA VAL A 146 18.25 0.98 -6.05
C VAL A 146 18.53 1.07 -7.55
N MET A 147 17.94 0.18 -8.35
CA MET A 147 18.12 0.17 -9.81
C MET A 147 17.61 1.44 -10.48
N THR A 148 16.50 2.03 -10.02
CA THR A 148 15.98 3.29 -10.55
C THR A 148 16.88 4.46 -10.19
N GLN A 149 17.36 4.57 -8.95
CA GLN A 149 18.24 5.65 -8.51
C GLN A 149 19.59 5.62 -9.25
N VAL A 150 20.20 4.43 -9.41
CA VAL A 150 21.46 4.29 -10.16
C VAL A 150 21.29 4.69 -11.63
N ARG A 151 20.16 4.32 -12.24
CA ARG A 151 19.84 4.72 -13.61
C ARG A 151 19.70 6.24 -13.76
N MET A 152 18.98 6.88 -12.84
CA MET A 152 18.78 8.35 -12.84
C MET A 152 20.10 9.11 -12.70
N ARG A 153 21.00 8.65 -11.82
CA ARG A 153 22.35 9.22 -11.70
C ARG A 153 23.17 9.02 -12.98
N GLY A 154 23.06 7.85 -13.61
CA GLY A 154 23.75 7.54 -14.86
C GLY A 154 23.29 8.37 -16.05
N THR A 155 21.98 8.63 -16.18
CA THR A 155 21.45 9.50 -17.24
C THR A 155 21.83 10.95 -17.03
N PHE A 156 21.79 11.45 -15.79
CA PHE A 156 22.22 12.80 -15.46
C PHE A 156 23.69 13.05 -15.83
N MET A 157 24.59 12.10 -15.52
CA MET A 157 26.01 12.22 -15.90
C MET A 157 26.21 12.28 -17.42
N LYS A 158 25.49 11.43 -18.17
CA LYS A 158 25.57 11.43 -19.64
C LYS A 158 25.07 12.75 -20.24
N VAL A 159 23.96 13.28 -19.74
CA VAL A 159 23.42 14.58 -20.18
C VAL A 159 24.34 15.74 -19.79
N GLY A 160 24.92 15.71 -18.59
CA GLY A 160 25.89 16.72 -18.16
C GLY A 160 27.15 16.78 -19.03
N GLN A 161 27.65 15.62 -19.47
CA GLN A 161 28.78 15.54 -20.41
C GLN A 161 28.45 16.13 -21.78
N LEU A 162 27.21 15.98 -22.26
CA LEU A 162 26.76 16.53 -23.54
C LEU A 162 26.62 18.06 -23.53
N LEU A 163 26.40 18.68 -22.36
CA LEU A 163 26.29 20.14 -22.24
C LEU A 163 27.65 20.84 -22.05
N MET A 164 28.70 20.09 -21.70
CA MET A 164 30.05 20.61 -21.49
C MET A 164 30.89 20.62 -22.78
N VAL A 165 30.45 19.91 -23.82
CA VAL A 165 31.00 19.92 -25.19
C VAL A 165 30.27 20.96 -26.02
#